data_AF-A0A345E0Q5-F1
#
_entry.id   AF-A0A345E0Q5-F1
#
_cell.length_a   1.000
_cell.length_b   1.000
_cell.length_c   1.000
_cell.angle_alpha   90.00
_cell.angle_beta   90.00
_cell.angle_gamma   90.00
#
_symmetry.space_group_name_H-M   'P 1'
#
loop_
_entity.id
_entity.type
_entity.pdbx_description
1 polymer ?
#
loop_
_entity_poly.entity_id
_entity_poly.type
_entity_poly.pdbx_seq_one_letter_code
_entity_poly.pdbx_strand_id
1 'polypeptide(L)'
;MLGGSPTEADGIDAPSRGGNPLRMIGIGVLSCLLFAAGLLVTEAPGEIATDVDLKPFFLVYLLVAVCRFGFPTLSAGLGAAVGEGILDVFEGYELDDPIGFIGYVVGFTVFGWYLHRVAGDPSDRRAQVVAAVLGAFAQAFAEGLAFLAIDADAGVVAAAVSVGGNTVTHGVVLGAVPLVLLYPTVAGYVGTEANDRTTAD
;
A
#
# COMPACT_ATOMS: atom_id res chain seq x y z
N MET A 1 41.76 -0.82 -52.42
CA MET A 1 41.73 -2.11 -51.70
C MET A 1 41.03 -1.89 -50.38
N LEU A 2 40.11 -2.79 -50.07
CA LEU A 2 39.11 -2.74 -49.01
C LEU A 2 39.73 -2.88 -47.62
N GLY A 3 39.14 -2.19 -46.65
CA GLY A 3 39.44 -2.33 -45.22
C GLY A 3 38.38 -1.61 -44.40
N GLY A 4 37.14 -2.07 -44.48
CA GLY A 4 36.08 -1.63 -43.58
C GLY A 4 36.24 -2.30 -42.22
N SER A 5 36.12 -1.53 -41.14
CA SER A 5 35.76 -2.05 -39.82
C SER A 5 34.37 -1.52 -39.47
N PRO A 6 33.39 -2.39 -39.18
CA PRO A 6 32.03 -1.98 -38.87
C PRO A 6 31.99 -1.26 -37.51
N THR A 7 31.53 -0.02 -37.53
CA THR A 7 30.97 0.67 -36.37
C THR A 7 29.62 0.03 -36.04
N GLU A 8 29.64 -1.03 -35.24
CA GLU A 8 28.48 -1.51 -34.48
C GLU A 8 28.84 -1.42 -32.99
N ALA A 9 28.68 -0.23 -32.44
CA ALA A 9 28.72 0.01 -31.01
C ALA A 9 27.76 1.16 -30.71
N ASP A 10 26.46 0.88 -30.84
CA ASP A 10 25.41 1.57 -30.08
C ASP A 10 24.14 0.72 -30.16
N GLY A 11 24.27 -0.52 -29.68
CA GLY A 11 23.13 -1.25 -29.17
C GLY A 11 22.65 -0.52 -27.93
N ILE A 12 21.58 0.26 -28.09
CA ILE A 12 20.82 0.86 -26.99
C ILE A 12 20.19 -0.29 -26.21
N ASP A 13 20.97 -0.95 -25.38
CA ASP A 13 20.45 -1.69 -24.24
C ASP A 13 20.26 -0.66 -23.13
N ALA A 14 19.22 0.17 -23.29
CA ALA A 14 18.68 0.88 -22.16
C ALA A 14 18.25 -0.20 -21.15
N PRO A 15 18.83 -0.26 -19.94
CA PRO A 15 18.38 -1.21 -18.94
C PRO A 15 16.89 -0.96 -18.72
N SER A 16 16.08 -1.99 -18.95
CA SER A 16 14.63 -1.91 -18.81
C SER A 16 14.31 -1.37 -17.43
N ARG A 17 13.80 -0.13 -17.36
CA ARG A 17 13.38 0.53 -16.11
C ARG A 17 12.18 -0.17 -15.43
N GLY A 18 11.76 -1.33 -15.92
CA GLY A 18 10.75 -2.18 -15.32
C GLY A 18 11.39 -3.14 -14.31
N GLY A 19 10.95 -3.06 -13.05
CA GLY A 19 11.41 -3.99 -12.01
C GLY A 19 11.12 -5.45 -12.37
N ASN A 20 11.92 -6.37 -11.83
CA ASN A 20 11.75 -7.82 -12.05
C ASN A 20 10.29 -8.26 -11.79
N PRO A 21 9.56 -8.77 -12.80
CA PRO A 21 8.15 -9.15 -12.65
C PRO A 21 7.90 -10.19 -11.56
N LEU A 22 8.80 -11.16 -11.39
CA LEU A 22 8.68 -12.18 -10.35
C LEU A 22 8.78 -11.57 -8.95
N ARG A 23 9.62 -10.55 -8.78
CA ARG A 23 9.69 -9.78 -7.53
C ARG A 23 8.38 -9.06 -7.25
N MET A 24 7.76 -8.46 -8.28
CA MET A 24 6.49 -7.75 -8.09
C MET A 24 5.39 -8.73 -7.69
N ILE A 25 5.24 -9.83 -8.44
CA ILE A 25 4.30 -10.90 -8.10
C ILE A 25 4.52 -11.39 -6.66
N GLY A 26 5.77 -11.64 -6.26
CA GLY A 26 6.11 -12.05 -4.90
C GLY A 26 5.67 -11.04 -3.82
N ILE A 27 5.86 -9.75 -4.07
CA ILE A 27 5.40 -8.68 -3.17
C ILE A 27 3.86 -8.65 -3.09
N GLY A 28 3.18 -8.77 -4.23
CA GLY A 28 1.72 -8.81 -4.25
C GLY A 28 1.16 -10.00 -3.49
N VAL A 29 1.68 -11.20 -3.74
CA VAL A 29 1.27 -12.43 -3.02
C VAL A 29 1.56 -12.31 -1.53
N LEU A 30 2.73 -11.82 -1.14
CA LEU A 30 3.06 -11.64 0.27
C LEU A 30 2.13 -10.62 0.94
N SER A 31 1.85 -9.49 0.28
CA SER A 31 0.93 -8.48 0.78
C SER A 31 -0.48 -9.04 0.98
N CYS A 32 -0.97 -9.77 -0.01
CA CYS A 32 -2.27 -10.46 0.03
C CYS A 32 -2.36 -11.40 1.24
N LEU A 33 -1.38 -12.28 1.42
CA LEU A 33 -1.38 -13.25 2.51
C LEU A 33 -1.25 -12.57 3.88
N LEU A 34 -0.37 -11.57 4.02
CA LEU A 34 -0.19 -10.86 5.28
C LEU A 34 -1.44 -10.09 5.67
N PHE A 35 -2.04 -9.37 4.72
CA PHE A 35 -3.21 -8.56 4.98
C PHE A 35 -4.42 -9.44 5.31
N ALA A 36 -4.73 -10.44 4.47
CA ALA A 36 -5.82 -11.39 4.73
C ALA A 36 -5.67 -12.11 6.08
N ALA A 37 -4.46 -12.59 6.41
CA ALA A 37 -4.22 -13.22 7.71
C ALA A 37 -4.41 -12.24 8.89
N GLY A 38 -4.07 -10.96 8.69
CA GLY A 38 -4.31 -9.92 9.66
C GLY A 38 -5.79 -9.63 9.86
N LEU A 39 -6.56 -9.47 8.77
CA LEU A 39 -7.99 -9.19 8.78
C LEU A 39 -8.78 -10.26 9.54
N LEU A 40 -8.47 -11.55 9.31
CA LEU A 40 -9.05 -12.67 10.06
C LEU A 40 -8.92 -12.54 11.58
N VAL A 41 -7.92 -11.79 12.07
CA VAL A 41 -7.71 -11.53 13.50
C VAL A 41 -8.35 -10.22 13.92
N THR A 42 -8.17 -9.16 13.16
CA THR A 42 -8.53 -7.80 13.57
C THR A 42 -10.00 -7.45 13.33
N GLU A 43 -10.65 -8.10 12.37
CA GLU A 43 -12.08 -7.91 12.06
C GLU A 43 -13.00 -8.90 12.77
N ALA A 44 -12.44 -9.90 13.45
CA ALA A 44 -13.22 -10.81 14.30
C ALA A 44 -14.18 -10.12 15.30
N PRO A 45 -13.90 -8.91 15.85
CA PRO A 45 -14.84 -8.17 16.69
C PRO A 45 -16.03 -7.53 15.93
N GLY A 46 -15.98 -7.47 14.61
CA GLY A 46 -16.90 -6.71 13.75
C GLY A 46 -16.64 -5.21 13.74
N GLU A 47 -17.50 -4.48 13.05
CA GLU A 47 -17.49 -3.01 12.98
C GLU A 47 -17.69 -2.34 14.35
N ILE A 48 -16.91 -1.29 14.62
CA ILE A 48 -16.97 -0.46 15.83
C ILE A 48 -18.08 0.60 15.69
N ALA A 49 -18.28 1.11 14.48
CA ALA A 49 -19.32 2.04 14.06
C ALA A 49 -19.63 1.80 12.58
N THR A 50 -20.61 2.50 12.01
CA THR A 50 -20.99 2.37 10.59
C THR A 50 -19.77 2.48 9.68
N ASP A 51 -19.41 1.36 9.06
CA ASP A 51 -18.26 1.23 8.18
C ASP A 51 -16.95 1.73 8.84
N VAL A 52 -16.78 1.37 10.10
CA VAL A 52 -15.55 1.60 10.86
C VAL A 52 -15.08 0.29 11.44
N ASP A 53 -14.03 -0.26 10.86
CA ASP A 53 -13.47 -1.54 11.25
C ASP A 53 -11.98 -1.40 11.66
N LEU A 54 -11.37 -2.56 11.87
CA LEU A 54 -10.01 -2.68 12.37
C LEU A 54 -9.15 -3.37 11.32
N LYS A 55 -8.64 -2.60 10.37
CA LYS A 55 -7.75 -3.13 9.33
C LYS A 55 -6.27 -2.97 9.66
N PRO A 56 -5.44 -4.01 9.54
CA PRO A 56 -4.05 -4.03 9.98
C PRO A 56 -3.11 -3.39 8.94
N PHE A 57 -3.36 -2.14 8.56
CA PHE A 57 -2.63 -1.42 7.50
C PHE A 57 -1.12 -1.39 7.72
N PHE A 58 -0.65 -1.42 8.97
CA PHE A 58 0.77 -1.48 9.31
C PHE A 58 1.52 -2.64 8.64
N LEU A 59 0.86 -3.78 8.38
CA LEU A 59 1.48 -4.93 7.70
C LEU A 59 1.91 -4.56 6.28
N VAL A 60 1.00 -3.92 5.54
CA VAL A 60 1.25 -3.47 4.17
C VAL A 60 2.20 -2.28 4.18
N TYR A 61 2.08 -1.36 5.14
CA TYR A 61 3.00 -0.23 5.30
C TYR A 61 4.44 -0.67 5.56
N LEU A 62 4.68 -1.67 6.41
CA LEU A 62 6.01 -2.24 6.63
C LEU A 62 6.57 -2.85 5.33
N LEU A 63 5.74 -3.58 4.58
CA LEU A 63 6.16 -4.15 3.30
C LEU A 63 6.51 -3.05 2.28
N VAL A 64 5.69 -2.00 2.18
CA VAL A 64 5.94 -0.84 1.30
C VAL A 64 7.18 -0.06 1.73
N ALA A 65 7.42 0.07 3.03
CA ALA A 65 8.65 0.69 3.55
C ALA A 65 9.89 -0.08 3.08
N VAL A 66 9.85 -1.41 3.07
CA VAL A 66 10.96 -2.25 2.58
C VAL A 66 11.14 -2.16 1.06
N CYS A 67 10.03 -2.17 0.31
CA CYS A 67 10.06 -2.39 -1.14
C CYS A 67 10.33 -1.15 -2.02
N ARG A 68 10.47 0.04 -1.42
CA ARG A 68 10.58 1.36 -2.09
C ARG A 68 9.32 1.76 -2.88
N PHE A 69 9.24 3.05 -3.22
CA PHE A 69 8.15 3.59 -4.04
C PHE A 69 8.27 3.22 -5.52
N GLY A 70 7.14 2.83 -6.13
CA GLY A 70 7.00 2.53 -7.56
C GLY A 70 6.08 1.33 -7.79
N PHE A 71 6.39 0.52 -8.81
CA PHE A 71 5.72 -0.77 -9.04
C PHE A 71 5.65 -1.68 -7.80
N PRO A 72 6.67 -1.75 -6.91
CA PRO A 72 6.56 -2.55 -5.70
C PRO A 72 5.43 -2.09 -4.76
N THR A 73 5.23 -0.77 -4.62
CA THR A 73 4.13 -0.21 -3.84
C THR A 73 2.78 -0.53 -4.45
N LEU A 74 2.64 -0.37 -5.77
CA LEU A 74 1.42 -0.74 -6.49
C LEU A 74 1.10 -2.22 -6.31
N SER A 75 2.12 -3.08 -6.40
CA SER A 75 1.95 -4.51 -6.22
C SER A 75 1.53 -4.87 -4.80
N ALA A 76 2.11 -4.21 -3.77
CA ALA A 76 1.69 -4.41 -2.39
C ALA A 76 0.24 -3.95 -2.17
N GLY A 77 -0.14 -2.79 -2.70
CA GLY A 77 -1.51 -2.29 -2.61
C GLY A 77 -2.52 -3.18 -3.31
N LEU A 78 -2.21 -3.67 -4.52
CA LEU A 78 -3.04 -4.65 -5.24
C LEU A 78 -3.17 -5.96 -4.46
N GLY A 79 -2.07 -6.45 -3.89
CA GLY A 79 -2.09 -7.64 -3.06
C GLY A 79 -3.01 -7.48 -1.85
N ALA A 80 -2.93 -6.36 -1.14
CA ALA A 80 -3.80 -6.07 0.00
C ALA A 80 -5.27 -5.99 -0.41
N ALA A 81 -5.58 -5.28 -1.50
CA ALA A 81 -6.93 -5.17 -2.04
C ALA A 81 -7.53 -6.53 -2.45
N VAL A 82 -6.71 -7.44 -3.00
CA VAL A 82 -7.13 -8.82 -3.27
C VAL A 82 -7.32 -9.62 -1.99
N GLY A 83 -6.46 -9.41 -0.99
CA GLY A 83 -6.58 -10.08 0.32
C GLY A 83 -7.90 -9.74 1.02
N GLU A 84 -8.24 -8.45 1.02
CA GLU A 84 -9.54 -7.95 1.46
C GLU A 84 -10.69 -8.58 0.66
N GLY A 85 -10.73 -8.35 -0.66
CA GLY A 85 -11.87 -8.77 -1.47
C GLY A 85 -12.09 -10.29 -1.50
N ILE A 86 -11.10 -11.10 -1.14
CA ILE A 86 -11.31 -12.55 -0.93
C ILE A 86 -12.15 -12.79 0.33
N LEU A 87 -11.88 -12.09 1.42
CA LEU A 87 -12.63 -12.20 2.66
C LEU A 87 -14.04 -11.62 2.52
N ASP A 88 -14.20 -10.47 1.85
CA ASP A 88 -15.52 -9.87 1.59
C ASP A 88 -16.45 -10.84 0.84
N VAL A 89 -15.92 -11.64 -0.09
CA VAL A 89 -16.68 -12.69 -0.78
C VAL A 89 -17.22 -13.75 0.18
N PHE A 90 -16.50 -14.07 1.26
CA PHE A 90 -16.96 -15.01 2.28
C PHE A 90 -17.91 -14.38 3.30
N GLU A 91 -17.80 -13.08 3.54
CA GLU A 91 -18.63 -12.33 4.49
C GLU A 91 -19.96 -11.87 3.89
N GLY A 92 -20.00 -11.72 2.57
CA GLY A 92 -21.21 -11.47 1.79
C GLY A 92 -21.15 -10.20 0.96
N TYR A 93 -20.20 -10.12 0.02
CA TYR A 93 -19.99 -9.10 -1.02
C TYR A 93 -20.85 -7.83 -0.93
N GLU A 94 -20.20 -6.72 -0.59
CA GLU A 94 -20.86 -5.42 -0.50
C GLU A 94 -20.81 -4.69 -1.85
N LEU A 95 -21.77 -3.80 -2.07
CA LEU A 95 -21.96 -3.15 -3.38
C LEU A 95 -20.88 -2.12 -3.71
N ASP A 96 -20.14 -1.65 -2.71
CA ASP A 96 -19.06 -0.68 -2.76
C ASP A 96 -17.65 -1.29 -2.85
N ASP A 97 -17.52 -2.61 -2.76
CA ASP A 97 -16.28 -3.40 -2.88
C ASP A 97 -15.36 -2.97 -4.06
N PRO A 98 -15.85 -2.64 -5.28
CA PRO A 98 -14.96 -2.23 -6.36
C PRO A 98 -14.28 -0.88 -6.13
N ILE A 99 -14.93 0.05 -5.43
CA ILE A 99 -14.34 1.36 -5.11
C ILE A 99 -13.43 1.22 -3.90
N GLY A 100 -13.80 0.43 -2.89
CA GLY A 100 -12.93 0.05 -1.77
C GLY A 100 -11.60 -0.54 -2.26
N PHE A 101 -11.66 -1.46 -3.24
CA PHE A 101 -10.47 -2.04 -3.88
C PHE A 101 -9.53 -0.97 -4.46
N ILE A 102 -10.07 0.01 -5.17
CA ILE A 102 -9.28 1.14 -5.72
C ILE A 102 -8.73 1.99 -4.57
N GLY A 103 -9.55 2.23 -3.54
CA GLY A 103 -9.19 2.92 -2.31
C GLY A 103 -7.91 2.35 -1.69
N TYR A 104 -7.83 1.03 -1.50
CA TYR A 104 -6.62 0.36 -1.00
C TYR A 104 -5.38 0.66 -1.84
N VAL A 105 -5.47 0.46 -3.16
CA VAL A 105 -4.34 0.70 -4.06
C VAL A 105 -3.88 2.15 -3.98
N VAL A 106 -4.81 3.09 -3.99
CA VAL A 106 -4.52 4.53 -3.88
C VAL A 106 -3.91 4.86 -2.53
N GLY A 107 -4.50 4.40 -1.42
CA GLY A 107 -4.04 4.68 -0.06
C GLY A 107 -2.62 4.19 0.19
N PHE A 108 -2.32 2.93 -0.16
CA PHE A 108 -0.97 2.38 -0.01
C PHE A 108 0.04 3.06 -0.95
N THR A 109 -0.41 3.51 -2.13
CA THR A 109 0.42 4.31 -3.04
C THR A 109 0.74 5.68 -2.47
N VAL A 110 -0.24 6.37 -1.87
CA VAL A 110 -0.05 7.67 -1.20
C VAL A 110 0.91 7.53 -0.02
N PHE A 111 0.75 6.48 0.80
CA PHE A 111 1.69 6.15 1.87
C PHE A 111 3.13 6.02 1.34
N GLY A 112 3.34 5.15 0.35
CA GLY A 112 4.67 4.90 -0.20
C GLY A 112 5.26 6.12 -0.89
N TRP A 113 4.43 6.90 -1.60
CA TRP A 113 4.85 8.15 -2.22
C TRP A 113 5.36 9.14 -1.18
N TYR A 114 4.57 9.40 -0.13
CA TYR A 114 4.96 10.35 0.90
C TYR A 114 6.24 9.89 1.60
N LEU A 115 6.28 8.63 2.06
CA LEU A 115 7.39 8.10 2.84
C LEU A 115 8.72 8.11 2.07
N HIS A 116 8.70 7.77 0.78
CA HIS A 116 9.93 7.60 -0.01
C HIS A 116 10.29 8.79 -0.92
N ARG A 117 9.34 9.68 -1.22
CA ARG A 117 9.57 10.80 -2.17
C ARG A 117 9.39 12.18 -1.55
N VAL A 118 8.60 12.31 -0.49
CA VAL A 118 8.29 13.60 0.12
C VAL A 118 9.01 13.78 1.45
N ALA A 119 9.02 12.74 2.28
CA ALA A 119 9.77 12.75 3.52
C ALA A 119 11.28 12.80 3.21
N GLY A 120 12.00 13.67 3.93
CA GLY A 120 13.46 13.75 3.83
C GLY A 120 14.16 12.51 4.41
N ASP A 121 13.53 11.85 5.38
CA ASP A 121 14.02 10.63 6.02
C ASP A 121 12.85 9.67 6.31
N PRO A 122 12.78 8.49 5.67
CA PRO A 122 11.72 7.51 5.91
C PRO A 122 11.83 6.83 7.29
N SER A 123 12.96 6.95 7.98
CA SER A 123 13.16 6.44 9.34
C SER A 123 12.64 7.40 10.42
N ASP A 124 12.35 8.66 10.06
CA ASP A 124 11.75 9.62 10.97
C ASP A 124 10.34 9.15 11.36
N ARG A 125 10.10 9.03 12.67
CA ARG A 125 8.79 8.65 13.23
C ARG A 125 7.69 9.61 12.77
N ARG A 126 8.01 10.90 12.65
CA ARG A 126 7.03 11.88 12.16
C ARG A 126 6.66 11.59 10.70
N ALA A 127 7.63 11.26 9.87
CA ALA A 127 7.37 10.90 8.48
C ALA A 127 6.50 9.65 8.37
N GLN A 128 6.78 8.62 9.18
CA GLN A 128 6.00 7.38 9.24
C GLN A 128 4.55 7.63 9.66
N VAL A 129 4.34 8.43 10.71
CA VAL A 129 2.99 8.79 11.19
C VAL A 129 2.22 9.55 10.10
N VAL A 130 2.83 10.56 9.48
CA VAL A 130 2.16 11.36 8.45
C VAL A 130 1.87 10.50 7.22
N ALA A 131 2.79 9.65 6.78
CA ALA A 131 2.57 8.72 5.68
C ALA A 131 1.37 7.82 5.95
N ALA A 132 1.31 7.21 7.14
CA ALA A 132 0.25 6.28 7.54
C ALA A 132 -1.12 6.98 7.56
N VAL A 133 -1.21 8.16 8.18
CA VAL A 133 -2.46 8.92 8.23
C VAL A 133 -2.90 9.36 6.82
N LEU A 134 -1.98 9.83 5.97
CA LEU A 134 -2.31 10.23 4.61
C LEU A 134 -2.78 9.05 3.75
N GLY A 135 -2.12 7.89 3.88
CA GLY A 135 -2.50 6.69 3.15
C GLY A 135 -3.88 6.19 3.56
N ALA A 136 -4.14 6.07 4.86
CA ALA A 136 -5.44 5.67 5.38
C ALA A 136 -6.54 6.66 5.00
N PHE A 137 -6.29 7.97 5.14
CA PHE A 137 -7.25 8.98 4.72
C PHE A 137 -7.60 8.87 3.23
N ALA A 138 -6.62 8.64 2.35
CA ALA A 138 -6.87 8.52 0.92
C ALA A 138 -7.71 7.29 0.57
N GLN A 139 -7.52 6.16 1.27
CA GLN A 139 -8.34 4.96 1.10
C GLN A 139 -9.75 5.18 1.66
N ALA A 140 -9.86 5.63 2.92
CA ALA A 140 -11.14 5.87 3.58
C ALA A 140 -11.98 6.93 2.85
N PHE A 141 -11.33 7.95 2.26
CA PHE A 141 -12.02 8.94 1.42
C PHE A 141 -12.61 8.32 0.16
N ALA A 142 -11.95 7.34 -0.46
CA ALA A 142 -12.49 6.64 -1.62
C ALA A 142 -13.74 5.80 -1.24
N GLU A 143 -13.69 5.10 -0.11
CA GLU A 143 -14.84 4.34 0.43
C GLU A 143 -16.00 5.24 0.84
N GLY A 144 -15.73 6.33 1.56
CA GLY A 144 -16.77 7.31 1.90
C GLY A 144 -17.45 7.91 0.66
N LEU A 145 -16.72 8.05 -0.46
CA LEU A 145 -17.33 8.43 -1.74
C LEU A 145 -18.15 7.30 -2.36
N ALA A 146 -17.77 6.05 -2.17
CA ALA A 146 -18.52 4.87 -2.60
C ALA A 146 -19.87 4.79 -1.89
N PHE A 147 -19.89 4.97 -0.57
CA PHE A 147 -21.11 5.08 0.25
C PHE A 147 -22.09 6.08 -0.35
N LEU A 148 -21.62 7.30 -0.67
CA LEU A 148 -22.48 8.35 -1.22
C LEU A 148 -22.92 8.11 -2.66
N ALA A 149 -22.15 7.34 -3.44
CA ALA A 149 -22.42 7.12 -4.85
C ALA A 149 -23.31 5.89 -5.10
N ILE A 150 -23.26 4.90 -4.20
CA ILE A 150 -23.83 3.57 -4.43
C ILE A 150 -24.95 3.26 -3.43
N ASP A 151 -24.79 3.62 -2.16
CA ASP A 151 -25.81 3.38 -1.14
C ASP A 151 -26.80 4.56 -1.07
N ALA A 152 -28.04 4.31 -1.49
CA ALA A 152 -29.09 5.33 -1.53
C ALA A 152 -29.58 5.74 -0.12
N ASP A 153 -29.32 4.91 0.90
CA ASP A 153 -29.72 5.15 2.27
C ASP A 153 -28.57 5.73 3.12
N ALA A 154 -27.34 5.71 2.61
CA ALA A 154 -26.18 6.32 3.25
C ALA A 154 -26.18 7.86 3.15
N GLY A 155 -26.31 8.52 4.29
CA GLY A 155 -26.21 9.97 4.39
C GLY A 155 -24.77 10.48 4.48
N VAL A 156 -24.58 11.77 4.19
CA VAL A 156 -23.29 12.49 4.35
C VAL A 156 -22.66 12.30 5.73
N VAL A 157 -23.48 12.16 6.77
CA VAL A 157 -23.02 11.91 8.14
C VAL A 157 -22.35 10.54 8.27
N ALA A 158 -22.93 9.49 7.68
CA ALA A 158 -22.36 8.14 7.72
C ALA A 158 -21.02 8.09 6.98
N ALA A 159 -20.96 8.66 5.78
CA ALA A 159 -19.71 8.78 5.03
C ALA A 159 -18.63 9.56 5.79
N ALA A 160 -18.99 10.66 6.47
CA ALA A 160 -18.03 11.41 7.29
C ALA A 160 -17.53 10.62 8.52
N VAL A 161 -18.41 9.82 9.13
CA VAL A 161 -18.06 8.92 10.24
C VAL A 161 -17.13 7.81 9.78
N SER A 162 -17.43 7.15 8.66
CA SER A 162 -16.56 6.14 8.03
C SER A 162 -15.17 6.73 7.72
N VAL A 163 -15.12 7.84 6.97
CA VAL A 163 -13.84 8.49 6.60
C VAL A 163 -13.02 8.84 7.83
N GLY A 164 -13.65 9.46 8.84
CA GLY A 164 -12.98 9.85 10.08
C GLY A 164 -12.54 8.65 10.91
N GLY A 165 -13.42 7.66 11.07
CA GLY A 165 -13.20 6.43 11.82
C GLY A 165 -12.06 5.63 11.21
N ASN A 166 -12.13 5.32 9.92
CA ASN A 166 -11.12 4.54 9.18
C ASN A 166 -9.78 5.27 9.09
N THR A 167 -9.77 6.60 8.99
CA THR A 167 -8.51 7.37 9.10
C THR A 167 -7.84 7.17 10.46
N VAL A 168 -8.63 7.08 11.55
CA VAL A 168 -8.11 6.86 12.90
C VAL A 168 -7.72 5.40 13.11
N THR A 169 -8.60 4.44 12.80
CA THR A 169 -8.34 3.02 13.03
C THR A 169 -7.22 2.53 12.12
N HIS A 170 -7.28 2.78 10.81
CA HIS A 170 -6.29 2.29 9.84
C HIS A 170 -5.03 3.15 9.83
N GLY A 171 -5.17 4.46 9.97
CA GLY A 171 -4.05 5.40 9.89
C GLY A 171 -3.26 5.52 11.18
N VAL A 172 -3.93 5.50 12.33
CA VAL A 172 -3.28 5.73 13.64
C VAL A 172 -3.14 4.43 14.42
N VAL A 173 -4.26 3.78 14.76
CA VAL A 173 -4.29 2.66 15.72
C VAL A 173 -3.60 1.42 15.15
N LEU A 174 -3.97 1.02 13.93
CA LEU A 174 -3.44 -0.12 13.20
C LEU A 174 -2.56 0.29 12.01
N GLY A 175 -2.15 1.55 11.96
CA GLY A 175 -1.21 2.09 10.98
C GLY A 175 0.04 2.61 11.64
N ALA A 176 0.01 3.88 12.06
CA ALA A 176 1.17 4.59 12.58
C ALA A 176 1.75 3.99 13.86
N VAL A 177 0.92 3.60 14.83
CA VAL A 177 1.41 3.09 16.13
C VAL A 177 2.23 1.81 15.94
N PRO A 178 1.73 0.74 15.30
CA PRO A 178 2.52 -0.45 15.06
C PRO A 178 3.67 -0.21 14.08
N LEU A 179 3.47 0.61 13.04
CA LEU A 179 4.52 0.95 12.08
C LEU A 179 5.74 1.55 12.79
N VAL A 180 5.56 2.58 13.61
CA VAL A 180 6.67 3.25 14.31
C VAL A 180 7.40 2.31 15.27
N LEU A 181 6.66 1.39 15.91
CA LEU A 181 7.24 0.42 16.83
C LEU A 181 8.02 -0.68 16.11
N LEU A 182 7.52 -1.14 14.96
CA LEU A 182 8.07 -2.28 14.23
C LEU A 182 9.07 -1.88 13.14
N TYR A 183 9.04 -0.63 12.66
CA TYR A 183 9.96 -0.12 11.62
C TYR A 183 11.44 -0.41 11.93
N PRO A 184 11.94 -0.25 13.16
CA PRO A 184 13.35 -0.55 13.47
C PRO A 184 13.76 -2.00 13.15
N THR A 185 12.82 -2.95 13.18
CA THR A 185 13.08 -4.37 12.89
C THR A 185 13.29 -4.63 11.40
N VAL A 186 12.74 -3.76 10.55
CA VAL A 186 12.85 -3.86 9.08
C VAL A 186 13.79 -2.82 8.46
N ALA A 187 14.30 -1.87 9.26
CA ALA A 187 15.11 -0.75 8.80
C ALA A 187 16.35 -1.19 7.99
N GLY A 188 16.97 -2.32 8.35
CA GLY A 188 18.12 -2.88 7.61
C GLY A 188 17.79 -3.42 6.21
N TYR A 189 16.50 -3.62 5.90
CA TYR A 189 16.01 -4.11 4.61
C TYR A 189 15.38 -2.99 3.76
N VAL A 190 15.20 -1.79 4.33
CA VAL A 190 14.66 -0.63 3.62
C VAL A 190 15.63 -0.24 2.51
N GLY A 191 15.18 -0.35 1.26
CA GLY A 191 16.05 -0.11 0.10
C GLY A 191 16.60 1.32 0.06
N THR A 192 17.87 1.51 0.42
CA THR A 192 18.63 2.75 0.14
C THR A 192 19.19 2.72 -1.29
N GLU A 193 19.29 3.88 -1.97
CA GLU A 193 19.85 3.98 -3.35
C GLU A 193 21.25 3.39 -3.53
N ALA A 194 21.98 3.16 -2.45
CA ALA A 194 23.31 2.57 -2.47
C ALA A 194 23.31 1.06 -2.78
N ASN A 195 22.26 0.31 -2.41
CA ASN A 195 22.30 -1.17 -2.52
C ASN A 195 22.12 -1.71 -3.94
N ASP A 196 21.45 -0.97 -4.84
CA ASP A 196 21.24 -1.42 -6.24
C ASP A 196 22.43 -1.13 -7.16
N ARG A 197 23.38 -0.28 -6.75
CA ARG A 197 24.61 -0.02 -7.54
C ARG A 197 25.67 -1.10 -7.34
N THR A 198 25.64 -1.80 -6.21
CA THR A 198 26.66 -2.79 -5.85
C THR A 198 26.45 -4.16 -6.48
N THR A 199 25.28 -4.41 -7.09
CA THR A 199 24.99 -5.67 -7.81
C THR A 199 24.99 -5.50 -9.33
N ALA A 200 25.37 -4.31 -9.83
CA ALA A 200 25.43 -3.97 -11.24
C ALA A 200 26.88 -3.84 -11.77
N ASP A 201 27.88 -4.05 -10.91
CA ASP A 201 29.31 -4.11 -11.24
C ASP A 201 29.82 -5.56 -11.07
#